data_AF-U5CU20-F1
#
_entry.id   AF-U5CU20-F1
#
_cell.length_a   1.000
_cell.length_b   1.000
_cell.length_c   1.000
_cell.angle_alpha   90.00
_cell.angle_beta   90.00
_cell.angle_gamma   90.00
#
_symmetry.space_group_name_H-M   'P 1'
#
loop_
_entity.id
_entity.type
_entity.pdbx_description
1 polymer ?
#
loop_
_entity_poly.entity_id
_entity_poly.type
_entity_poly.pdbx_seq_one_letter_code
_entity_poly.pdbx_strand_id
1 'polypeptide(L)'
;MLDDDNGDVVGTAVREVEEEVGIYLNKDDLVNLTAFLNPSTGCKVFPSPGGSDEEISLLMYRGKVKKEVIEAMQGKEMGLREHGELIKVHIVPFDKVWRMTADSKVLCAIALYEMAKRDGLLHPPRSSPDLSQM
;
A
#
# COMPACT_ATOMS: atom_id res chain seq x y z
N MET A 1 -3.55 -8.44 8.90
CA MET A 1 -3.57 -9.81 9.43
C MET A 1 -2.82 -10.67 8.42
N LEU A 2 -2.01 -11.63 8.88
CA LEU A 2 -1.38 -12.62 7.99
C LEU A 2 -2.07 -13.93 8.32
N ASP A 3 -3.27 -14.09 7.78
CA ASP A 3 -4.01 -15.33 7.98
C ASP A 3 -3.39 -16.35 7.01
N ASP A 4 -2.73 -17.37 7.57
CA ASP A 4 -2.22 -18.58 6.93
C ASP A 4 -1.01 -18.53 5.95
N ASP A 5 -0.42 -17.36 5.68
CA ASP A 5 0.62 -17.22 4.63
C ASP A 5 2.09 -17.43 5.05
N ASN A 6 2.38 -18.19 6.11
CA ASN A 6 3.75 -18.58 6.51
C ASN A 6 4.77 -17.41 6.63
N GLY A 7 4.29 -16.17 6.81
CA GLY A 7 5.09 -14.95 6.86
C GLY A 7 5.37 -14.25 5.52
N ASP A 8 4.76 -14.64 4.39
CA ASP A 8 4.91 -13.95 3.10
C ASP A 8 4.08 -12.65 3.03
N VAL A 9 4.60 -11.61 3.68
CA VAL A 9 3.99 -10.27 3.73
C VAL A 9 3.72 -9.69 2.34
N VAL A 10 4.61 -9.95 1.38
CA VAL A 10 4.47 -9.41 0.02
C VAL A 10 3.36 -10.14 -0.73
N GLY A 11 3.28 -11.47 -0.58
CA GLY A 11 2.20 -12.28 -1.13
C GLY A 11 0.83 -11.87 -0.60
N THR A 12 0.73 -11.71 0.72
CA THR A 12 -0.52 -11.23 1.33
C THR A 12 -0.88 -9.84 0.80
N ALA A 13 0.06 -8.88 0.77
CA ALA A 13 -0.22 -7.53 0.28
C ALA A 13 -0.71 -7.49 -1.19
N VAL A 14 -0.17 -8.35 -2.08
CA VAL A 14 -0.67 -8.46 -3.46
C VAL A 14 -2.11 -8.95 -3.48
N ARG A 15 -2.42 -10.02 -2.75
CA ARG A 15 -3.77 -10.59 -2.70
C ARG A 15 -4.79 -9.61 -2.12
N GLU A 16 -4.45 -8.96 -1.01
CA GLU A 16 -5.33 -7.97 -0.36
C GLU A 16 -5.64 -6.80 -1.30
N VAL A 17 -4.66 -6.27 -2.03
CA VAL A 17 -4.92 -5.17 -2.99
C VAL A 17 -5.81 -5.63 -4.16
N GLU A 18 -5.66 -6.87 -4.62
CA GLU A 18 -6.53 -7.45 -5.64
C GLU A 18 -7.97 -7.55 -5.14
N GLU A 19 -8.17 -8.00 -3.91
CA GLU A 19 -9.49 -8.19 -3.30
C GLU A 19 -10.17 -6.88 -2.89
N GLU A 20 -9.46 -6.00 -2.20
CA GLU A 20 -9.98 -4.78 -1.60
C GLU A 20 -10.04 -3.60 -2.58
N VAL A 21 -9.26 -3.64 -3.67
CA VAL A 21 -9.12 -2.52 -4.61
C VAL A 21 -9.31 -2.93 -6.07
N GLY A 22 -9.15 -4.22 -6.41
CA GLY A 22 -9.32 -4.72 -7.77
C GLY A 22 -8.13 -4.43 -8.69
N ILE A 23 -6.95 -4.15 -8.13
CA ILE A 23 -5.73 -3.92 -8.91
C ILE A 23 -4.83 -5.16 -8.81
N TYR A 24 -4.49 -5.75 -9.96
CA TYR A 24 -3.53 -6.84 -10.05
C TYR A 24 -2.10 -6.32 -9.98
N LEU A 25 -1.32 -6.89 -9.05
CA LEU A 25 0.05 -6.46 -8.79
C LEU A 25 1.03 -7.60 -9.00
N ASN A 26 2.16 -7.32 -9.65
CA ASN A 26 3.31 -8.22 -9.58
C ASN A 26 4.12 -7.90 -8.30
N LYS A 27 4.52 -8.94 -7.56
CA LYS A 27 5.36 -8.79 -6.35
C LYS A 27 6.64 -7.98 -6.65
N ASP A 28 7.21 -8.12 -7.83
CA ASP A 28 8.44 -7.43 -8.25
C ASP A 28 8.26 -5.93 -8.50
N ASP A 29 7.01 -5.44 -8.60
CA ASP A 29 6.69 -4.03 -8.77
C ASP A 29 6.51 -3.29 -7.43
N LEU A 30 6.52 -4.04 -6.31
CA LEU A 30 6.39 -3.47 -4.97
C LEU A 30 7.73 -2.95 -4.46
N VAL A 31 7.69 -1.73 -3.93
CA VAL A 31 8.81 -1.11 -3.20
C VAL A 31 8.54 -1.26 -1.71
N ASN A 32 9.44 -1.92 -0.99
CA ASN A 32 9.36 -1.99 0.47
C ASN A 32 9.84 -0.66 1.09
N LEU A 33 8.91 0.17 1.56
CA LEU A 33 9.22 1.46 2.16
C LEU A 33 9.91 1.32 3.52
N THR A 34 9.56 0.31 4.32
CA THR A 34 10.19 0.11 5.63
C THR A 34 11.60 -0.45 5.53
N ALA A 35 11.99 -0.99 4.38
CA ALA A 35 13.38 -1.38 4.10
C ALA A 35 14.34 -0.18 4.01
N PHE A 36 13.84 1.06 3.88
CA PHE A 36 14.67 2.28 3.95
C PHE A 36 15.00 2.70 5.38
N LEU A 37 14.38 2.08 6.39
CA LEU A 37 14.72 2.33 7.79
C LEU A 37 16.11 1.75 8.12
N ASN A 38 16.69 2.21 9.23
CA ASN A 38 17.91 1.62 9.74
C ASN A 38 17.65 0.14 10.11
N PRO A 39 18.53 -0.81 9.71
CA PRO A 39 18.37 -2.22 10.08
C PRO A 39 18.19 -2.47 11.59
N SER A 40 18.70 -1.60 12.46
CA SER A 40 18.52 -1.71 13.91
C SER A 40 17.07 -1.56 14.37
N THR A 41 16.17 -1.04 13.54
CA THR A 41 14.73 -0.95 13.84
C THR A 41 13.98 -2.22 13.43
N GLY A 42 14.67 -3.23 12.90
CA GLY A 42 14.05 -4.41 12.29
C GLY A 42 13.33 -4.13 10.97
N CYS A 43 13.45 -2.90 10.43
CA CYS A 43 12.72 -2.45 9.25
C CYS A 43 11.20 -2.60 9.38
N LYS A 44 10.67 -2.34 10.57
CA LYS A 44 9.23 -2.38 10.91
C LYS A 44 8.75 -1.04 11.46
N VAL A 45 7.45 -0.81 11.32
CA VAL A 45 6.72 0.26 12.00
C VAL A 45 5.94 -0.35 13.15
N PHE A 46 6.13 0.21 14.34
CA PHE A 46 5.32 -0.09 15.51
C PHE A 46 4.30 1.05 15.68
N PRO A 47 3.00 0.78 15.55
CA PRO A 47 1.99 1.84 15.58
C PRO A 47 1.83 2.45 16.98
N SER A 48 2.00 1.63 18.03
CA SER A 48 1.92 2.05 19.43
C SER A 48 2.72 1.11 20.32
N PRO A 49 4.06 1.25 20.40
CA PRO A 49 4.93 0.26 21.06
C PRO A 49 4.69 0.13 22.58
N GLY A 50 3.95 1.05 23.21
CA GLY A 50 3.54 0.94 24.61
C GLY A 50 2.26 0.15 24.84
N GLY A 51 1.46 -0.13 23.80
CA GLY A 51 0.14 -0.74 23.93
C GLY A 51 -0.18 -1.82 22.89
N SER A 52 0.72 -2.07 21.94
CA SER A 52 0.57 -3.07 20.89
C SER A 52 1.93 -3.59 20.46
N ASP A 53 2.00 -4.90 20.25
CA ASP A 53 3.12 -5.63 19.64
C ASP A 53 2.94 -5.80 18.11
N GLU A 54 1.98 -5.11 17.49
CA GLU A 54 1.78 -5.15 16.04
C GLU A 54 3.02 -4.62 15.31
N GLU A 55 3.55 -5.43 14.41
CA GLU A 55 4.62 -5.06 13.49
C GLU A 55 4.07 -4.85 12.09
N ILE A 56 4.32 -3.67 11.51
CA ILE A 56 3.81 -3.32 10.19
C ILE A 56 4.98 -3.17 9.21
N SER A 57 4.86 -3.81 8.04
CA SER A 57 5.68 -3.52 6.88
C SER A 57 4.85 -2.74 5.87
N LEU A 58 5.41 -1.65 5.33
CA LEU A 58 4.71 -0.78 4.39
C LEU A 58 5.31 -0.98 3.00
N LEU A 59 4.46 -1.38 2.06
CA LEU A 59 4.82 -1.59 0.65
C LEU A 59 4.15 -0.50 -0.18
N MET A 60 4.82 -0.09 -1.26
CA MET A 60 4.31 0.89 -2.21
C MET A 60 4.32 0.31 -3.62
N TYR A 61 3.21 0.48 -4.31
CA TYR A 61 3.12 0.31 -5.76
C TYR A 61 2.99 1.68 -6.45
N ARG A 62 3.61 1.83 -7.62
CA ARG A 62 3.43 3.02 -8.48
C ARG A 62 3.23 2.59 -9.92
N GLY A 63 2.00 2.66 -10.40
CA GLY A 63 1.61 2.37 -11.77
C GLY A 63 1.03 3.57 -12.50
N LYS A 64 0.84 3.42 -13.81
CA LYS A 64 0.00 4.31 -14.62
C LYS A 64 -1.32 3.60 -14.87
N VAL A 65 -2.40 4.34 -14.68
CA VAL A 65 -3.76 3.88 -14.96
C VAL A 65 -4.44 4.88 -15.87
N LYS A 66 -5.32 4.37 -16.73
CA LYS A 66 -6.22 5.20 -17.54
C LYS A 66 -7.12 6.04 -16.63
N LYS A 67 -7.47 7.25 -17.07
CA LYS A 67 -8.34 8.14 -16.31
C LYS A 67 -9.72 7.50 -16.07
N GLU A 68 -10.21 6.78 -17.05
CA GLU A 68 -11.50 6.08 -17.02
C GLU A 68 -11.50 4.98 -15.93
N VAL A 69 -10.36 4.29 -15.75
CA VAL A 69 -10.19 3.29 -14.69
C VAL A 69 -10.20 3.96 -13.32
N ILE A 70 -9.47 5.08 -13.15
CA ILE A 70 -9.51 5.89 -11.93
C ILE A 70 -10.96 6.29 -11.60
N GLU A 71 -11.69 6.82 -12.58
CA GLU A 71 -13.08 7.26 -12.38
C GLU A 71 -14.01 6.10 -12.01
N ALA A 72 -13.84 4.94 -12.64
CA ALA A 72 -14.65 3.74 -12.35
C ALA A 72 -14.37 3.13 -10.96
N MET A 73 -13.16 3.32 -10.42
CA MET A 73 -12.78 2.82 -9.10
C MET A 73 -13.32 3.68 -7.95
N GLN A 74 -13.57 4.98 -8.19
CA GLN A 74 -13.98 5.91 -7.14
C GLN A 74 -15.31 5.49 -6.49
N GLY A 75 -15.27 5.25 -5.18
CA GLY A 75 -16.44 4.91 -4.37
C GLY A 75 -16.93 3.47 -4.55
N LYS A 76 -16.18 2.61 -5.24
CA LYS A 76 -16.52 1.20 -5.40
C LYS A 76 -16.47 0.48 -4.05
N GLU A 77 -17.48 -0.34 -3.78
CA GLU A 77 -17.52 -1.22 -2.61
C GLU A 77 -16.80 -2.53 -2.96
N MET A 78 -15.83 -2.91 -2.14
CA MET A 78 -14.90 -4.02 -2.39
C MET A 78 -14.72 -4.85 -1.10
N GLY A 79 -13.83 -5.84 -1.13
CA GLY A 79 -13.62 -6.79 -0.03
C GLY A 79 -14.68 -7.89 0.02
N LEU A 80 -14.43 -8.90 0.86
CA LEU A 80 -15.30 -10.03 1.07
C LEU A 80 -16.36 -9.74 2.13
N ARG A 81 -17.54 -9.30 1.69
CA ARG A 81 -18.69 -9.04 2.60
C ARG A 81 -19.08 -10.23 3.45
N GLU A 82 -18.95 -11.45 2.92
CA GLU A 82 -19.24 -12.68 3.66
C GLU A 82 -18.24 -12.94 4.80
N HIS A 83 -17.03 -12.36 4.71
CA HIS A 83 -16.02 -12.33 5.76
C HIS A 83 -16.15 -11.11 6.69
N GLY A 84 -17.18 -10.28 6.51
CA GLY A 84 -17.46 -9.11 7.36
C GLY A 84 -16.76 -7.82 6.92
N GLU A 85 -16.16 -7.80 5.73
CA GLU A 85 -15.46 -6.63 5.22
C GLU A 85 -16.43 -5.61 4.61
N LEU A 86 -16.24 -4.34 4.99
CA LEU A 86 -17.03 -3.20 4.53
C LEU A 86 -16.10 -2.13 3.98
N ILE A 87 -15.50 -2.41 2.82
CA ILE A 87 -14.46 -1.57 2.23
C ILE A 87 -15.05 -0.74 1.09
N LYS A 88 -14.67 0.54 1.06
CA LYS A 88 -15.00 1.47 0.00
C LYS A 88 -13.76 2.19 -0.49
N VAL A 89 -13.50 2.10 -1.79
CA VAL A 89 -12.33 2.72 -2.42
C VAL A 89 -12.52 4.23 -2.53
N HIS A 90 -11.50 4.99 -2.09
CA HIS A 90 -11.43 6.43 -2.25
C HIS A 90 -10.10 6.83 -2.89
N ILE A 91 -10.19 7.49 -4.04
CA ILE A 91 -9.05 8.02 -4.78
C ILE A 91 -8.91 9.50 -4.43
N VAL A 92 -7.69 9.86 -4.02
CA VAL A 92 -7.37 11.19 -3.54
C VAL A 92 -6.07 11.65 -4.22
N PRO A 93 -5.96 12.93 -4.64
CA PRO A 93 -4.69 13.49 -5.06
C PRO A 93 -3.63 13.31 -3.96
N PHE A 94 -2.48 12.77 -4.33
CA PHE A 94 -1.43 12.40 -3.38
C PHE A 94 -0.98 13.58 -2.49
N ASP A 95 -0.93 14.79 -3.02
CA ASP A 95 -0.56 16.02 -2.29
C ASP A 95 -1.57 16.43 -1.21
N LYS A 96 -2.78 15.84 -1.22
CA LYS A 96 -3.87 16.14 -0.28
C LYS A 96 -4.09 15.05 0.76
N VAL A 97 -3.70 13.80 0.49
CA VAL A 97 -4.10 12.64 1.30
C VAL A 97 -3.72 12.76 2.78
N TRP A 98 -2.55 13.34 3.09
CA TRP A 98 -2.09 13.54 4.46
C TRP A 98 -2.98 14.46 5.31
N ARG A 99 -3.81 15.30 4.67
CA ARG A 99 -4.79 16.16 5.35
C ARG A 99 -6.18 15.52 5.45
N MET A 100 -6.37 14.37 4.82
CA MET A 100 -7.68 13.74 4.63
C MET A 100 -7.83 12.42 5.41
N THR A 101 -6.78 11.96 6.09
CA THR A 101 -6.80 10.72 6.87
C THR A 101 -6.16 10.91 8.24
N ALA A 102 -6.66 10.15 9.21
CA ALA A 102 -6.04 9.95 10.51
C ALA A 102 -5.35 8.57 10.63
N ASP A 103 -5.35 7.78 9.55
CA ASP A 103 -4.77 6.44 9.54
C ASP A 103 -3.24 6.48 9.64
N SER A 104 -2.71 5.78 10.65
CA SER A 104 -1.27 5.79 10.94
C SER A 104 -0.45 5.09 9.87
N LYS A 105 -0.97 4.02 9.25
CA LYS A 105 -0.26 3.27 8.19
C LYS A 105 -0.04 4.17 6.97
N VAL A 106 -1.07 4.90 6.56
CA VAL A 106 -1.02 5.87 5.46
C VAL A 106 -0.06 7.02 5.79
N LEU A 107 -0.18 7.64 6.97
CA LEU A 107 0.69 8.77 7.34
C LEU A 107 2.17 8.35 7.44
N CYS A 108 2.47 7.17 7.99
CA CYS A 108 3.82 6.61 8.00
C CYS A 108 4.33 6.32 6.59
N ALA A 109 3.49 5.74 5.71
CA ALA A 109 3.88 5.44 4.33
C ALA A 109 4.25 6.72 3.55
N ILE A 110 3.48 7.80 3.71
CA ILE A 110 3.79 9.11 3.09
C ILE A 110 5.14 9.64 3.59
N ALA A 111 5.39 9.59 4.90
CA ALA A 111 6.64 10.07 5.47
C ALA A 111 7.84 9.29 4.91
N LEU A 112 7.79 7.96 4.92
CA LEU A 112 8.87 7.12 4.38
C LEU A 112 9.08 7.35 2.88
N TYR A 113 7.98 7.43 2.11
CA TYR A 113 8.04 7.70 0.68
C TYR A 113 8.70 9.06 0.38
N GLU A 114 8.26 10.14 1.01
CA GLU A 114 8.80 11.47 0.75
C GLU A 114 10.28 11.59 1.14
N MET A 115 10.67 10.95 2.25
CA MET A 115 12.07 10.91 2.69
C MET A 115 12.95 10.11 1.72
N ALA A 116 12.52 8.90 1.35
CA ALA A 116 13.24 8.07 0.38
C ALA A 116 13.32 8.76 -0.99
N LYS A 117 12.26 9.46 -1.42
CA LYS A 117 12.24 10.23 -2.65
C LYS A 117 13.23 11.39 -2.61
N ARG A 118 13.22 12.17 -1.52
CA ARG A 118 14.11 13.32 -1.33
C ARG A 118 15.58 12.90 -1.34
N ASP A 119 15.89 11.74 -0.77
CA ASP A 119 17.24 11.21 -0.68
C ASP A 119 17.63 10.38 -1.93
N GLY A 120 16.76 10.31 -2.95
CA GLY A 120 17.05 9.65 -4.22
C GLY A 120 17.07 8.12 -4.17
N LEU A 121 16.47 7.51 -3.15
CA LEU A 121 16.47 6.07 -2.91
C LEU A 121 15.38 5.32 -3.72
N LEU A 122 14.41 6.05 -4.26
CA LEU A 122 13.35 5.45 -5.08
C LEU A 122 13.82 5.26 -6.51
N HIS A 123 13.84 4.01 -6.96
CA HIS A 123 14.01 3.70 -8.36
C HIS A 123 12.83 4.24 -9.20
N PRO A 124 13.05 4.60 -10.48
CA PRO A 124 11.95 4.81 -11.41
C PRO A 124 11.07 3.54 -11.44
N PRO A 125 9.75 3.68 -11.68
CA PRO A 125 8.91 2.50 -11.78
C PRO A 125 9.45 1.64 -12.92
N ARG A 126 9.63 0.33 -12.68
CA ARG A 126 9.82 -0.62 -13.77
C ARG A 126 8.61 -0.45 -14.70
N SER A 127 8.81 -0.59 -16.01
CA SER A 127 7.77 -0.41 -17.02
C SER A 127 6.46 -1.02 -16.52
N SER A 128 5.52 -0.17 -16.14
CA SER A 128 4.29 -0.60 -15.48
C SER A 128 3.56 -1.56 -16.42
N PRO A 129 2.93 -2.63 -15.94
CA PRO A 129 1.98 -3.36 -16.76
C PRO A 129 0.97 -2.35 -17.30
N ASP A 130 0.70 -2.42 -18.61
CA ASP A 130 -0.28 -1.57 -19.23
C ASP A 130 -1.66 -1.97 -18.73
N LEU A 131 -2.15 -1.26 -17.72
CA LEU A 131 -3.50 -1.44 -17.14
C LEU A 131 -4.60 -0.97 -18.12
N SER A 132 -4.27 -0.71 -19.39
CA SER A 132 -5.20 -0.35 -20.45
C SER A 132 -6.21 -1.45 -20.81
N GLN A 133 -6.00 -2.68 -20.38
CA GLN A 133 -6.84 -3.84 -20.68
C GLN A 133 -7.84 -4.19 -19.56
N MET A 134 -7.93 -3.37 -18.52
CA MET A 134 -8.99 -3.44 -17.50
C MET A 134 -10.17 -2.53 -17.86
#